data_AF-A0A3B9RML9-F1
#
_entry.id   AF-A0A3B9RML9-F1
#
_cell.length_a   1.000
_cell.length_b   1.000
_cell.length_c   1.000
_cell.angle_alpha   90.00
_cell.angle_beta   90.00
_cell.angle_gamma   90.00
#
_symmetry.space_group_name_H-M   'P 1'
#
loop_
_entity.id
_entity.type
_entity.pdbx_description
1 polymer ?
#
loop_
_entity_poly.entity_id
_entity_poly.type
_entity_poly.pdbx_seq_one_letter_code
_entity_poly.pdbx_strand_id
1 'polypeptide(L)'
;NIPVFEYSADVFFTPNQAISGKLDKLYICTQLGKELTIEQGQPEETISICPFPLKKTMRDIKFLSKHEAREKLGLEDKFTILLNLGGEGIGTTDFLKEIQNRGFDWQVITVGTLSQSTAIHYKNFREKHPDFSLHTPGFVDNIQDYIFASDVQTGKAGANSLMESLYLRRPFLVSNLLYAALPTREFMQRHKVGWTEDSVKEQVSIFQAYDQDKEEQEAMQQRFDKLPLSFDTLAFAAMIIEDAKAFYVKKAKKKAK
;
A
#
# COMPACT_ATOMS: atom_id res chain seq x y z
N ASN A 1 19.37 30.96 -8.24
CA ASN A 1 18.85 30.06 -7.19
C ASN A 1 17.35 30.04 -7.11
N ILE A 2 16.83 28.93 -7.63
CA ILE A 2 15.53 28.33 -7.40
C ILE A 2 15.76 27.28 -6.29
N PRO A 3 14.86 27.10 -5.32
CA PRO A 3 15.00 26.04 -4.33
C PRO A 3 14.95 24.65 -4.98
N VAL A 4 15.73 23.70 -4.46
CA VAL A 4 15.70 22.30 -4.91
C VAL A 4 15.11 21.45 -3.80
N PHE A 5 13.91 20.93 -4.06
CA PHE A 5 13.20 20.05 -3.16
C PHE A 5 13.09 18.64 -3.76
N GLU A 6 13.10 17.65 -2.89
CA GLU A 6 12.92 16.25 -3.25
C GLU A 6 11.76 15.64 -2.46
N TYR A 7 11.00 14.75 -3.10
CA TYR A 7 9.98 13.94 -2.44
C TYR A 7 10.33 12.47 -2.63
N SER A 8 10.47 11.72 -1.53
CA SER A 8 10.73 10.29 -1.61
C SER A 8 9.48 9.55 -2.06
N ALA A 9 9.54 8.96 -3.27
CA ALA A 9 8.45 8.20 -3.85
C ALA A 9 8.26 6.83 -3.17
N ASP A 10 9.31 6.28 -2.56
CA ASP A 10 9.20 5.20 -1.59
C ASP A 10 9.03 5.82 -0.20
N VAL A 11 7.89 5.56 0.41
CA VAL A 11 7.48 6.25 1.64
C VAL A 11 8.26 5.79 2.87
N PHE A 12 8.93 4.63 2.78
CA PHE A 12 9.69 4.03 3.88
C PHE A 12 11.21 4.16 3.68
N PHE A 13 11.66 4.60 2.50
CA PHE A 13 13.07 4.59 2.14
C PHE A 13 13.40 5.69 1.12
N THR A 14 14.62 6.22 1.19
CA THR A 14 15.16 7.10 0.14
C THR A 14 16.41 6.45 -0.46
N PRO A 15 16.52 6.28 -1.79
CA PRO A 15 17.75 5.76 -2.41
C PRO A 15 18.98 6.61 -2.09
N ASN A 16 20.15 6.00 -1.90
CA ASN A 16 21.37 6.75 -1.58
C ASN A 16 21.71 7.82 -2.62
N GLN A 17 21.31 7.64 -3.89
CA GLN A 17 21.53 8.63 -4.95
C GLN A 17 20.70 9.92 -4.79
N ALA A 18 19.61 9.85 -4.02
CA ALA A 18 18.74 10.96 -3.65
C ALA A 18 19.23 11.71 -2.40
N ILE A 19 20.24 11.19 -1.69
CA ILE A 19 20.78 11.84 -0.50
C ILE A 19 21.78 12.93 -0.91
N SER A 20 21.53 14.15 -0.46
CA SER A 20 22.37 15.31 -0.79
C SER A 20 22.16 16.45 0.18
N GLY A 21 23.24 16.84 0.87
CA GLY A 21 23.26 18.05 1.72
C GLY A 21 23.10 19.38 0.96
N LYS A 22 22.92 19.33 -0.37
CA LYS A 22 22.61 20.51 -1.21
C LYS A 22 21.12 20.71 -1.42
N LEU A 23 20.27 19.75 -1.02
CA LEU A 23 18.83 19.91 -1.07
C LEU A 23 18.39 20.97 -0.07
N ASP A 24 17.47 21.84 -0.48
CA ASP A 24 16.84 22.79 0.43
C ASP A 24 15.80 22.08 1.32
N LYS A 25 15.12 21.07 0.77
CA LYS A 25 14.20 20.17 1.49
C LYS A 25 14.17 18.76 0.89
N LEU A 26 13.98 17.77 1.75
CA LEU A 26 13.61 16.39 1.41
C LEU A 26 12.33 16.02 2.17
N TYR A 27 11.28 15.67 1.43
CA TYR A 27 9.99 15.26 1.97
C TYR A 27 9.86 13.74 1.99
N ILE A 28 9.43 13.19 3.13
CA ILE A 28 9.20 11.76 3.31
C ILE A 28 7.94 11.53 4.14
N CYS A 29 7.23 10.42 3.93
CA CYS A 29 5.90 10.25 4.53
C CYS A 29 5.92 9.58 5.91
N THR A 30 7.02 8.90 6.27
CA THR A 30 7.09 8.09 7.49
C THR A 30 8.24 8.49 8.39
N GLN A 31 8.03 8.31 9.69
CA GLN A 31 9.08 8.51 10.70
C GLN A 31 10.24 7.52 10.50
N LEU A 32 9.95 6.26 10.15
CA LEU A 32 10.98 5.28 9.75
C LEU A 32 11.80 5.78 8.56
N GLY A 33 11.13 6.27 7.51
CA GLY A 33 11.83 6.83 6.35
C GLY A 33 12.72 8.01 6.73
N LYS A 34 12.26 8.91 7.61
CA LYS A 34 13.07 10.01 8.15
C LYS A 34 14.31 9.47 8.89
N GLU A 35 14.15 8.49 9.79
CA GLU A 35 15.25 7.85 10.54
C GLU A 35 16.33 7.32 9.58
N LEU A 36 15.93 6.51 8.60
CA LEU A 36 16.85 5.93 7.62
C LEU A 36 17.53 6.99 6.75
N THR A 37 16.80 8.04 6.36
CA THR A 37 17.34 9.15 5.56
C THR A 37 18.41 9.94 6.34
N ILE A 38 18.25 10.11 7.66
CA ILE A 38 19.27 10.70 8.55
C ILE A 38 20.50 9.80 8.62
N GLU A 39 20.29 8.49 8.82
CA GLU A 39 21.39 7.51 8.89
C GLU A 39 22.22 7.46 7.60
N GLN A 40 21.59 7.69 6.45
CA GLN A 40 22.27 7.80 5.15
C GLN A 40 23.07 9.10 4.97
N GLY A 41 22.94 10.07 5.88
CA GLY A 41 23.72 11.30 5.92
C GLY A 41 23.00 12.57 5.44
N GLN A 42 21.67 12.54 5.25
CA GLN A 42 20.92 13.76 4.98
C GLN A 42 20.84 14.62 6.25
N PRO A 43 21.12 15.95 6.19
CA PRO A 43 20.99 16.82 7.35
C PRO A 43 19.54 16.88 7.85
N GLU A 44 19.31 16.60 9.13
CA GLU A 44 17.96 16.46 9.71
C GLU A 44 17.09 17.70 9.46
N GLU A 45 17.65 18.90 9.54
CA GLU A 45 16.94 20.17 9.36
C GLU A 45 16.38 20.37 7.94
N THR A 46 16.91 19.61 6.97
CA THR A 46 16.44 19.62 5.59
C THR A 46 15.32 18.59 5.36
N ILE A 47 15.09 17.67 6.28
CA ILE A 47 14.06 16.62 6.15
C ILE A 47 12.74 17.14 6.71
N SER A 48 11.62 16.81 6.06
CA SER A 48 10.29 17.15 6.56
C SER A 48 9.33 15.99 6.34
N ILE A 49 8.64 15.59 7.41
CA ILE A 49 7.59 14.59 7.32
C ILE A 49 6.39 15.24 6.63
N CYS A 50 5.92 14.61 5.57
CA CYS A 50 4.82 15.10 4.73
C CYS A 50 3.63 14.13 4.74
N PRO A 51 2.42 14.61 4.49
CA PRO A 51 1.30 13.73 4.19
C PRO A 51 1.50 13.00 2.86
N PHE A 52 1.07 11.75 2.78
CA PHE A 52 1.09 10.99 1.55
C PHE A 52 0.05 11.55 0.54
N PRO A 53 0.45 11.91 -0.69
CA PRO A 53 -0.47 12.43 -1.69
C PRO A 53 -1.30 11.31 -2.32
N LEU A 54 -2.56 11.21 -1.92
CA LEU A 54 -3.53 10.28 -2.53
C LEU A 54 -3.97 10.75 -3.93
N LYS A 55 -4.31 9.78 -4.79
CA LYS A 55 -4.99 10.04 -6.07
C LYS A 55 -6.34 10.71 -5.80
N LYS A 56 -6.78 11.57 -6.73
CA LYS A 56 -8.06 12.29 -6.61
C LYS A 56 -9.24 11.32 -6.37
N THR A 57 -9.26 10.19 -7.08
CA THR A 57 -10.29 9.15 -6.93
C THR A 57 -10.32 8.49 -5.56
N MET A 58 -9.24 8.58 -4.77
CA MET A 58 -9.15 8.07 -3.40
C MET A 58 -9.46 9.15 -2.35
N ARG A 59 -9.24 10.43 -2.68
CA ARG A 59 -9.44 11.56 -1.77
C ARG A 59 -10.92 11.88 -1.56
N ASP A 60 -11.69 11.87 -2.65
CA ASP A 60 -13.08 12.32 -2.67
C ASP A 60 -14.08 11.15 -2.51
N ILE A 61 -13.69 10.10 -1.79
CA ILE A 61 -14.49 8.87 -1.66
C ILE A 61 -15.56 8.97 -0.58
N LYS A 62 -16.67 8.26 -0.81
CA LYS A 62 -17.56 7.85 0.27
C LYS A 62 -16.95 6.60 0.92
N PHE A 63 -16.70 6.64 2.22
CA PHE A 63 -16.32 5.45 2.97
C PHE A 63 -17.52 4.49 3.04
N LEU A 64 -17.29 3.24 2.63
CA LEU A 64 -18.27 2.18 2.68
C LEU A 64 -17.91 1.21 3.80
N SER A 65 -18.93 0.61 4.42
CA SER A 65 -18.74 -0.63 5.15
C SER A 65 -18.35 -1.76 4.19
N LYS A 66 -17.71 -2.80 4.73
CA LYS A 66 -17.36 -4.01 3.98
C LYS A 66 -18.58 -4.65 3.31
N HIS A 67 -19.72 -4.66 4.01
CA HIS A 67 -20.98 -5.20 3.50
C HIS A 67 -21.53 -4.38 2.34
N GLU A 68 -21.64 -3.04 2.47
CA GLU A 68 -22.09 -2.17 1.37
C GLU A 68 -21.20 -2.31 0.12
N ALA A 69 -19.88 -2.44 0.31
CA ALA A 69 -18.96 -2.63 -0.79
C ALA A 69 -19.16 -3.99 -1.49
N ARG A 70 -19.41 -5.07 -0.73
CA ARG A 70 -19.73 -6.40 -1.27
C ARG A 70 -21.04 -6.39 -2.06
N GLU A 71 -22.09 -5.80 -1.50
CA GLU A 71 -23.38 -5.66 -2.19
C GLU A 71 -23.23 -4.88 -3.51
N LYS A 72 -22.53 -3.75 -3.47
CA LYS A 72 -22.26 -2.91 -4.65
C LYS A 72 -21.53 -3.67 -5.76
N LEU A 73 -20.62 -4.57 -5.39
CA LEU A 73 -19.79 -5.34 -6.32
C LEU A 73 -20.38 -6.71 -6.68
N GLY A 74 -21.51 -7.11 -6.09
CA GLY A 74 -22.11 -8.43 -6.28
C GLY A 74 -21.25 -9.58 -5.74
N LEU A 75 -20.57 -9.35 -4.61
CA LEU A 75 -19.67 -10.28 -3.95
C LEU A 75 -20.37 -11.02 -2.80
N GLU A 76 -19.88 -12.20 -2.45
CA GLU A 76 -20.41 -13.00 -1.35
C GLU A 76 -19.92 -12.47 0.01
N ASP A 77 -20.66 -12.76 1.08
CA ASP A 77 -20.25 -12.40 2.44
C ASP A 77 -19.31 -13.46 3.05
N LYS A 78 -18.11 -13.57 2.46
CA LYS A 78 -17.07 -14.53 2.84
C LYS A 78 -15.73 -13.82 3.05
N PHE A 79 -14.76 -14.50 3.66
CA PHE A 79 -13.42 -13.95 3.79
C PHE A 79 -12.85 -13.66 2.40
N THR A 80 -12.53 -12.40 2.14
CA THR A 80 -12.25 -11.90 0.79
C THR A 80 -10.82 -11.37 0.70
N ILE A 81 -10.06 -11.93 -0.24
CA ILE A 81 -8.67 -11.54 -0.48
C ILE A 81 -8.60 -10.74 -1.77
N LEU A 82 -8.10 -9.50 -1.69
CA LEU A 82 -7.80 -8.68 -2.85
C LEU A 82 -6.36 -8.89 -3.30
N LEU A 83 -6.17 -9.61 -4.40
CA LEU A 83 -4.88 -9.84 -5.04
C LEU A 83 -4.59 -8.74 -6.08
N ASN A 84 -3.51 -8.00 -5.89
CA ASN A 84 -3.01 -7.01 -6.84
C ASN A 84 -1.75 -7.53 -7.56
N LEU A 85 -1.88 -7.87 -8.85
CA LEU A 85 -0.78 -8.41 -9.65
C LEU A 85 0.19 -7.34 -10.20
N GLY A 86 -0.09 -6.06 -9.95
CA GLY A 86 0.67 -4.94 -10.50
C GLY A 86 0.46 -4.75 -12.01
N GLY A 87 1.18 -3.79 -12.59
CA GLY A 87 0.99 -3.38 -14.00
C GLY A 87 1.29 -4.46 -15.04
N GLU A 88 2.22 -5.38 -14.74
CA GLU A 88 2.62 -6.47 -15.65
C GLU A 88 1.60 -7.61 -15.70
N GLY A 89 0.73 -7.73 -14.70
CA GLY A 89 -0.29 -8.79 -14.68
C GLY A 89 0.24 -10.21 -14.59
N ILE A 90 1.49 -10.38 -14.17
CA ILE A 90 2.14 -11.68 -14.04
C ILE A 90 1.81 -12.26 -12.66
N GLY A 91 0.99 -13.30 -12.65
CA GLY A 91 0.65 -14.10 -11.48
C GLY A 91 0.60 -15.61 -11.79
N THR A 92 0.66 -16.41 -10.74
CA THR A 92 0.45 -17.87 -10.80
C THR A 92 -0.88 -18.24 -10.16
N THR A 93 -1.33 -19.48 -10.38
CA THR A 93 -2.51 -20.05 -9.71
C THR A 93 -2.17 -20.70 -8.37
N ASP A 94 -0.91 -20.66 -7.93
CA ASP A 94 -0.47 -21.48 -6.79
C ASP A 94 -1.17 -21.07 -5.51
N PHE A 95 -1.39 -19.76 -5.34
CA PHE A 95 -2.18 -19.22 -4.24
C PHE A 95 -3.63 -19.72 -4.25
N LEU A 96 -4.29 -19.69 -5.42
CA LEU A 96 -5.66 -20.18 -5.59
C LEU A 96 -5.76 -21.69 -5.33
N LYS A 97 -4.78 -22.45 -5.83
CA LYS A 97 -4.68 -23.91 -5.61
C LYS A 97 -4.46 -24.23 -4.14
N GLU A 98 -3.64 -23.47 -3.43
CA GLU A 98 -3.39 -23.72 -2.01
C GLU A 98 -4.66 -23.50 -1.17
N ILE A 99 -5.42 -22.43 -1.46
CA ILE A 99 -6.74 -22.18 -0.85
C ILE A 99 -7.69 -23.35 -1.14
N GLN A 100 -7.82 -23.72 -2.42
CA GLN A 100 -8.69 -24.82 -2.86
C GLN A 100 -8.29 -26.17 -2.24
N ASN A 101 -7.00 -26.47 -2.15
CA ASN A 101 -6.49 -27.73 -1.59
C ASN A 101 -6.75 -27.83 -0.08
N ARG A 102 -6.72 -26.70 0.63
CA ARG A 102 -7.06 -26.65 2.06
C ARG A 102 -8.57 -26.56 2.32
N GLY A 103 -9.38 -26.39 1.27
CA GLY A 103 -10.84 -26.38 1.35
C GLY A 103 -11.41 -25.15 2.05
N PHE A 104 -10.73 -23.99 1.98
CA PHE A 104 -11.27 -22.76 2.55
C PHE A 104 -12.36 -22.16 1.66
N ASP A 105 -13.48 -21.78 2.27
CA ASP A 105 -14.58 -21.06 1.62
C ASP A 105 -14.26 -19.55 1.55
N TRP A 106 -13.18 -19.23 0.86
CA TRP A 106 -12.70 -17.86 0.67
C TRP A 106 -13.01 -17.37 -0.73
N GLN A 107 -13.16 -16.06 -0.86
CA GLN A 107 -13.31 -15.38 -2.12
C GLN A 107 -12.02 -14.67 -2.51
N VAL A 108 -11.60 -14.77 -3.76
CA VAL A 108 -10.41 -14.07 -4.28
C VAL A 108 -10.81 -13.11 -5.39
N ILE A 109 -10.38 -11.86 -5.27
CA ILE A 109 -10.54 -10.83 -6.30
C ILE A 109 -9.16 -10.48 -6.83
N THR A 110 -8.94 -10.65 -8.12
CA THR A 110 -7.70 -10.27 -8.79
C THR A 110 -7.91 -9.05 -9.67
N VAL A 111 -7.32 -7.93 -9.28
CA VAL A 111 -7.37 -6.65 -10.00
C VAL A 111 -6.10 -6.40 -10.79
N GLY A 112 -6.23 -5.59 -11.83
CA GLY A 112 -5.17 -5.25 -12.78
C GLY A 112 -5.28 -6.00 -14.09
N THR A 113 -4.40 -5.67 -15.04
CA THR A 113 -4.27 -6.41 -16.29
C THR A 113 -3.79 -7.82 -15.96
N LEU A 114 -4.28 -8.84 -16.67
CA LEU A 114 -3.69 -10.17 -16.62
C LEU A 114 -2.79 -10.34 -17.85
N SER A 115 -1.57 -10.84 -17.64
CA SER A 115 -0.76 -11.32 -18.76
C SER A 115 -1.49 -12.46 -19.48
N GLN A 116 -1.20 -12.68 -20.75
CA GLN A 116 -1.82 -13.78 -21.51
C GLN A 116 -1.64 -15.14 -20.81
N SER A 117 -0.47 -15.41 -20.25
CA SER A 117 -0.20 -16.66 -19.53
C SER A 117 -1.03 -16.76 -18.25
N THR A 118 -1.11 -15.70 -17.45
CA THR A 118 -1.93 -15.67 -16.23
C THR A 118 -3.42 -15.83 -16.56
N ALA A 119 -3.92 -15.20 -17.61
CA ALA A 119 -5.30 -15.35 -18.05
C ALA A 119 -5.64 -16.80 -18.42
N ILE A 120 -4.73 -17.50 -19.14
CA ILE A 120 -4.88 -18.92 -19.48
C ILE A 120 -4.88 -19.78 -18.20
N HIS A 121 -3.95 -19.54 -17.28
CA HIS A 121 -3.90 -20.30 -16.03
C HIS A 121 -5.17 -20.12 -15.19
N TYR A 122 -5.68 -18.89 -15.08
CA TYR A 122 -6.90 -18.59 -14.33
C TYR A 122 -8.13 -19.20 -15.00
N LYS A 123 -8.20 -19.18 -16.34
CA LYS A 123 -9.26 -19.88 -17.09
C LYS A 123 -9.25 -21.37 -16.79
N ASN A 124 -8.09 -22.03 -16.91
CA ASN A 124 -7.95 -23.46 -16.63
C ASN A 124 -8.26 -23.80 -15.16
N PHE A 125 -7.95 -22.90 -14.22
CA PHE A 125 -8.31 -23.06 -12.82
C PHE A 125 -9.83 -23.01 -12.61
N ARG A 126 -10.52 -22.02 -13.19
CA ARG A 126 -11.99 -21.92 -13.15
C ARG A 126 -12.68 -23.14 -13.75
N GLU A 127 -12.17 -23.67 -14.86
CA GLU A 127 -12.72 -24.88 -15.49
C GLU A 127 -12.59 -26.12 -14.60
N LYS A 128 -11.54 -26.21 -13.78
CA LYS A 128 -11.32 -27.32 -12.85
C LYS A 128 -12.04 -27.15 -11.51
N HIS A 129 -12.27 -25.90 -11.10
CA HIS A 129 -12.86 -25.54 -9.82
C HIS A 129 -13.98 -24.51 -10.04
N PRO A 130 -15.11 -24.91 -10.66
CA PRO A 130 -16.18 -23.98 -11.04
C PRO A 130 -16.86 -23.31 -9.84
N ASP A 131 -16.83 -23.94 -8.67
CA ASP A 131 -17.43 -23.43 -7.43
C ASP A 131 -16.47 -22.51 -6.65
N PHE A 132 -15.22 -22.33 -7.09
CA PHE A 132 -14.30 -21.41 -6.42
C PHE A 132 -14.65 -19.96 -6.76
N SER A 133 -14.91 -19.14 -5.75
CA SER A 133 -15.27 -17.72 -5.89
C SER A 133 -14.08 -16.85 -6.32
N LEU A 134 -13.72 -16.93 -7.60
CA LEU A 134 -12.66 -16.13 -8.24
C LEU A 134 -13.26 -15.00 -9.10
N HIS A 135 -12.93 -13.76 -8.76
CA HIS A 135 -13.34 -12.57 -9.51
C HIS A 135 -12.11 -11.94 -10.18
N THR A 136 -12.21 -11.63 -11.47
CA THR A 136 -11.10 -11.03 -12.24
C THR A 136 -11.64 -9.84 -13.05
N PRO A 137 -12.03 -8.73 -12.38
CA PRO A 137 -12.64 -7.57 -13.06
C PRO A 137 -11.68 -6.86 -14.03
N GLY A 138 -10.38 -7.16 -13.97
CA GLY A 138 -9.37 -6.50 -14.80
C GLY A 138 -8.90 -5.19 -14.18
N PHE A 139 -8.59 -4.20 -15.01
CA PHE A 139 -8.27 -2.85 -14.55
C PHE A 139 -9.54 -2.13 -14.10
N VAL A 140 -9.53 -1.56 -12.89
CA VAL A 140 -10.70 -0.94 -12.26
C VAL A 140 -10.38 0.49 -11.85
N ASP A 141 -11.32 1.41 -12.11
CA ASP A 141 -11.21 2.81 -11.70
C ASP A 141 -11.71 3.05 -10.26
N ASN A 142 -12.46 2.09 -9.71
CA ASN A 142 -13.06 2.12 -8.38
C ASN A 142 -12.37 1.18 -7.39
N ILE A 143 -11.03 1.14 -7.38
CA ILE A 143 -10.22 0.24 -6.54
C ILE A 143 -10.58 0.31 -5.04
N GLN A 144 -11.02 1.47 -4.55
CA GLN A 144 -11.46 1.67 -3.17
C GLN A 144 -12.61 0.73 -2.78
N ASP A 145 -13.56 0.46 -3.69
CA ASP A 145 -14.68 -0.44 -3.40
C ASP A 145 -14.19 -1.87 -3.18
N TYR A 146 -13.21 -2.30 -3.98
CA TYR A 146 -12.60 -3.62 -3.85
C TYR A 146 -11.75 -3.75 -2.57
N ILE A 147 -11.06 -2.67 -2.18
CA ILE A 147 -10.34 -2.62 -0.91
C ILE A 147 -11.33 -2.71 0.26
N PHE A 148 -12.43 -1.93 0.24
CA PHE A 148 -13.48 -1.99 1.28
C PHE A 148 -14.13 -3.37 1.39
N ALA A 149 -14.38 -4.05 0.27
CA ALA A 149 -15.01 -5.38 0.25
C ALA A 149 -14.07 -6.51 0.74
N SER A 150 -12.76 -6.25 0.76
CA SER A 150 -11.75 -7.23 1.16
C SER A 150 -11.48 -7.24 2.67
N ASP A 151 -11.10 -8.40 3.19
CA ASP A 151 -10.57 -8.54 4.55
C ASP A 151 -9.08 -8.23 4.58
N VAL A 152 -8.36 -8.66 3.54
CA VAL A 152 -6.91 -8.46 3.37
C VAL A 152 -6.59 -8.15 1.91
N GLN A 153 -5.65 -7.23 1.70
CA GLN A 153 -5.04 -7.00 0.39
C GLN A 153 -3.68 -7.69 0.31
N THR A 154 -3.31 -8.26 -0.83
CA THR A 154 -2.03 -8.92 -1.03
C THR A 154 -1.46 -8.69 -2.42
N GLY A 155 -0.13 -8.64 -2.54
CA GLY A 155 0.55 -8.55 -3.82
C GLY A 155 1.96 -7.97 -3.75
N LYS A 156 2.46 -7.53 -4.91
CA LYS A 156 3.75 -6.84 -5.01
C LYS A 156 3.62 -5.47 -4.34
N ALA A 157 4.47 -5.18 -3.35
CA ALA A 157 4.43 -3.99 -2.50
C ALA A 157 4.70 -2.66 -3.24
N GLY A 158 3.85 -2.27 -4.18
CA GLY A 158 3.87 -0.90 -4.71
C GLY A 158 3.51 0.07 -3.58
N ALA A 159 4.34 1.09 -3.36
CA ALA A 159 4.12 2.10 -2.31
C ALA A 159 2.69 2.67 -2.36
N ASN A 160 2.16 2.96 -3.56
CA ASN A 160 0.78 3.42 -3.73
C ASN A 160 -0.25 2.40 -3.24
N SER A 161 -0.20 1.15 -3.71
CA SER A 161 -1.18 0.12 -3.33
C SER A 161 -1.18 -0.14 -1.83
N LEU A 162 0.01 -0.19 -1.22
CA LEU A 162 0.16 -0.35 0.22
C LEU A 162 -0.42 0.86 0.96
N MET A 163 -0.06 2.08 0.57
CA MET A 163 -0.56 3.30 1.22
C MET A 163 -2.07 3.49 1.05
N GLU A 164 -2.63 3.13 -0.12
CA GLU A 164 -4.07 3.08 -0.38
C GLU A 164 -4.76 2.05 0.56
N SER A 165 -4.18 0.86 0.75
CA SER A 165 -4.68 -0.14 1.70
C SER A 165 -4.67 0.38 3.15
N LEU A 166 -3.55 0.97 3.58
CA LEU A 166 -3.40 1.52 4.93
C LEU A 166 -4.37 2.68 5.18
N TYR A 167 -4.58 3.56 4.19
CA TYR A 167 -5.56 4.64 4.24
C TYR A 167 -6.99 4.11 4.46
N LEU A 168 -7.34 3.01 3.78
CA LEU A 168 -8.65 2.36 3.89
C LEU A 168 -8.71 1.29 5.00
N ARG A 169 -7.72 1.31 5.91
CA ARG A 169 -7.64 0.43 7.09
C ARG A 169 -7.65 -1.07 6.76
N ARG A 170 -7.10 -1.46 5.61
CA ARG A 170 -6.97 -2.87 5.21
C ARG A 170 -5.54 -3.38 5.45
N PRO A 171 -5.38 -4.51 6.15
CA PRO A 171 -4.06 -5.13 6.30
C PRO A 171 -3.55 -5.57 4.93
N PHE A 172 -2.23 -5.47 4.76
CA PHE A 172 -1.57 -5.79 3.51
C PHE A 172 -0.55 -6.90 3.70
N LEU A 173 -0.54 -7.89 2.81
CA LEU A 173 0.53 -8.87 2.71
C LEU A 173 1.39 -8.59 1.47
N VAL A 174 2.68 -8.42 1.69
CA VAL A 174 3.67 -8.31 0.61
C VAL A 174 4.12 -9.71 0.23
N SER A 175 3.72 -10.16 -0.97
CA SER A 175 3.89 -11.55 -1.41
C SER A 175 5.29 -11.88 -1.94
N ASN A 176 6.09 -10.86 -2.24
CA ASN A 176 7.44 -10.97 -2.78
C ASN A 176 8.25 -9.77 -2.29
N LEU A 177 9.05 -9.96 -1.24
CA LEU A 177 9.84 -8.86 -0.70
C LEU A 177 11.13 -8.67 -1.51
N LEU A 178 11.15 -7.63 -2.36
CA LEU A 178 12.40 -7.16 -2.96
C LEU A 178 13.29 -6.52 -1.88
N TYR A 179 14.61 -6.59 -2.05
CA TYR A 179 15.56 -6.01 -1.08
C TYR A 179 15.27 -4.54 -0.75
N ALA A 180 14.88 -3.76 -1.76
CA ALA A 180 14.49 -2.35 -1.58
C ALA A 180 13.30 -2.14 -0.63
N ALA A 181 12.48 -3.18 -0.41
CA ALA A 181 11.30 -3.13 0.46
C ALA A 181 11.59 -3.62 1.90
N LEU A 182 12.85 -3.82 2.31
CA LEU A 182 13.19 -4.12 3.71
C LEU A 182 12.63 -3.08 4.71
N PRO A 183 12.69 -1.77 4.44
CA PRO A 183 12.05 -0.77 5.30
C PRO A 183 10.52 -0.92 5.36
N THR A 184 9.88 -1.36 4.28
CA THR A 184 8.44 -1.69 4.28
C THR A 184 8.14 -2.84 5.24
N ARG A 185 8.96 -3.90 5.25
CA ARG A 185 8.85 -5.01 6.23
C ARG A 185 8.94 -4.47 7.65
N GLU A 186 9.95 -3.66 7.92
CA GLU A 186 10.17 -3.09 9.25
C GLU A 186 8.99 -2.24 9.70
N PHE A 187 8.47 -1.37 8.83
CA PHE A 187 7.29 -0.55 9.13
C PHE A 187 6.08 -1.42 9.49
N MET A 188 5.77 -2.42 8.67
CA MET A 188 4.61 -3.30 8.91
C MET A 188 4.76 -4.10 10.20
N GLN A 189 5.97 -4.57 10.52
CA GLN A 189 6.25 -5.27 11.78
C GLN A 189 6.14 -4.35 13.00
N ARG A 190 6.71 -3.14 12.90
CA ARG A 190 6.70 -2.12 13.97
C ARG A 190 5.28 -1.71 14.34
N HIS A 191 4.40 -1.57 13.34
CA HIS A 191 3.02 -1.14 13.54
C HIS A 191 1.99 -2.29 13.57
N LYS A 192 2.42 -3.52 13.24
CA LYS A 192 1.57 -4.72 13.15
C LYS A 192 0.32 -4.51 12.29
N VAL A 193 0.50 -3.93 11.09
CA VAL A 193 -0.59 -3.60 10.14
C VAL A 193 -0.57 -4.45 8.86
N GLY A 194 0.19 -5.54 8.86
CA GLY A 194 0.37 -6.39 7.69
C GLY A 194 1.50 -7.38 7.85
N TRP A 195 1.86 -8.04 6.75
CA TRP A 195 2.82 -9.13 6.72
C TRP A 195 3.72 -9.06 5.49
N THR A 196 4.86 -9.74 5.56
CA THR A 196 5.69 -10.06 4.39
C THR A 196 5.93 -11.55 4.37
N GLU A 197 5.57 -12.23 3.29
CA GLU A 197 5.79 -13.67 3.18
C GLU A 197 5.89 -14.05 1.71
N ASP A 198 6.92 -14.80 1.34
CA ASP A 198 7.20 -15.20 -0.04
C ASP A 198 6.60 -16.58 -0.36
N SER A 199 6.47 -17.45 0.65
CA SER A 199 5.89 -18.79 0.53
C SER A 199 4.37 -18.72 0.48
N VAL A 200 3.78 -19.12 -0.64
CA VAL A 200 2.32 -19.25 -0.81
C VAL A 200 1.68 -20.06 0.33
N LYS A 201 2.33 -21.14 0.78
CA LYS A 201 1.80 -21.97 1.88
C LYS A 201 1.70 -21.18 3.18
N GLU A 202 2.71 -20.38 3.49
CA GLU A 202 2.74 -19.57 4.70
C GLU A 202 1.82 -18.35 4.58
N GLN A 203 1.71 -17.73 3.40
CA GLN A 203 0.71 -16.68 3.14
C GLN A 203 -0.70 -17.17 3.46
N VAL A 204 -1.06 -18.37 2.99
CA VAL A 204 -2.36 -18.98 3.26
C VAL A 204 -2.51 -19.35 4.74
N SER A 205 -1.45 -19.82 5.41
CA SER A 205 -1.47 -20.06 6.87
C SER A 205 -1.70 -18.77 7.68
N ILE A 206 -1.07 -17.65 7.28
CA ILE A 206 -1.27 -16.34 7.91
C ILE A 206 -2.73 -15.88 7.75
N PHE A 207 -3.29 -15.98 6.54
CA PHE A 207 -4.68 -15.60 6.30
C PHE A 207 -5.66 -16.51 7.03
N GLN A 208 -5.34 -17.80 7.17
CA GLN A 208 -6.15 -18.72 7.96
C GLN A 208 -6.19 -18.31 9.43
N ALA A 209 -5.03 -18.02 10.02
CA ALA A 209 -4.97 -17.54 11.40
C ALA A 209 -5.76 -16.24 11.56
N TYR A 210 -5.64 -15.31 10.60
CA TYR A 210 -6.35 -14.03 10.64
C TYR A 210 -7.88 -14.16 10.45
N ASP A 211 -8.34 -15.00 9.52
CA ASP A 211 -9.76 -15.28 9.27
C ASP A 211 -10.44 -15.87 10.51
N GLN A 212 -9.74 -16.75 11.23
CA GLN A 212 -10.27 -17.45 12.41
C GLN A 212 -10.21 -16.62 13.70
N ASP A 213 -9.47 -15.51 13.72
CA ASP A 213 -9.23 -14.70 14.92
C ASP A 213 -9.91 -13.32 14.82
N LYS A 214 -11.13 -13.24 15.35
CA LYS A 214 -11.89 -11.98 15.41
C LYS A 214 -11.25 -10.94 16.33
N GLU A 215 -10.59 -11.37 17.41
CA GLU A 215 -9.93 -10.45 18.34
C GLU A 215 -8.74 -9.78 17.65
N GLU A 216 -7.97 -10.52 16.87
CA GLU A 216 -6.87 -9.97 16.07
C GLU A 216 -7.39 -9.08 14.91
N GLN A 217 -8.55 -9.40 14.32
CA GLN A 217 -9.20 -8.50 13.34
C GLN A 217 -9.58 -7.16 13.96
N GLU A 218 -10.15 -7.15 15.17
CA GLU A 218 -10.48 -5.93 15.92
C GLU A 218 -9.23 -5.19 16.37
N ALA A 219 -8.22 -5.89 16.89
CA ALA A 219 -6.94 -5.31 17.27
C ALA A 219 -6.22 -4.68 16.06
N MET A 220 -6.32 -5.30 14.89
CA MET A 220 -5.83 -4.74 13.63
C MET A 220 -6.50 -3.40 13.31
N GLN A 221 -7.82 -3.27 13.49
CA GLN A 221 -8.52 -1.99 13.29
C GLN A 221 -8.03 -0.91 14.27
N GLN A 222 -7.84 -1.26 15.54
CA GLN A 222 -7.30 -0.32 16.54
C GLN A 222 -5.86 0.13 16.24
N ARG A 223 -5.07 -0.72 15.57
CA ARG A 223 -3.71 -0.36 15.14
C ARG A 223 -3.73 0.63 13.98
N PHE A 224 -4.69 0.54 13.07
CA PHE A 224 -4.85 1.56 12.02
C PHE A 224 -5.18 2.94 12.59
N ASP A 225 -5.95 3.02 13.68
CA ASP A 225 -6.25 4.31 14.33
C ASP A 225 -5.04 5.01 14.94
N LYS A 226 -3.99 4.24 15.25
CA LYS A 226 -2.75 4.72 15.87
C LYS A 226 -1.60 4.84 14.88
N LEU A 227 -1.85 4.57 13.59
CA LEU A 227 -0.81 4.55 12.58
C LEU A 227 -0.30 5.98 12.35
N PRO A 228 1.02 6.26 12.50
CA PRO A 228 1.56 7.61 12.39
C PRO A 228 1.74 8.01 10.93
N LEU A 229 0.65 7.95 10.16
CA LEU A 229 0.57 8.37 8.76
C LEU A 229 -0.47 9.47 8.62
N SER A 230 -0.20 10.41 7.73
CA SER A 230 -1.18 11.41 7.30
C SER A 230 -1.36 11.32 5.80
N PHE A 231 -2.59 11.55 5.35
CA PHE A 231 -2.99 11.43 3.94
C PHE A 231 -3.71 12.71 3.52
N ASP A 232 -2.99 13.63 2.89
CA ASP A 232 -3.57 14.91 2.47
C ASP A 232 -2.73 15.55 1.34
N THR A 233 -3.21 15.40 0.11
CA THR A 233 -2.55 15.99 -1.06
C THR A 233 -2.51 17.52 -1.02
N LEU A 234 -3.56 18.17 -0.48
CA LEU A 234 -3.65 19.63 -0.47
C LEU A 234 -2.75 20.22 0.62
N ALA A 235 -2.70 19.60 1.79
CA ALA A 235 -1.76 19.98 2.84
C ALA A 235 -0.31 19.79 2.38
N PHE A 236 0.00 18.69 1.69
CA PHE A 236 1.35 18.52 1.14
C PHE A 236 1.69 19.60 0.09
N ALA A 237 0.77 19.90 -0.83
CA ALA A 237 0.97 20.96 -1.81
C ALA A 237 1.16 22.34 -1.15
N ALA A 238 0.38 22.64 -0.10
CA ALA A 238 0.54 23.87 0.68
C ALA A 238 1.91 23.95 1.35
N MET A 239 2.38 22.85 1.94
CA MET A 239 3.70 22.77 2.59
C MET A 239 4.84 23.09 1.59
N ILE A 240 4.79 22.54 0.38
CA ILE A 240 5.77 22.85 -0.68
C ILE A 240 5.78 24.35 -1.02
N ILE A 241 4.60 24.95 -1.16
CA ILE A 241 4.46 26.38 -1.49
C ILE A 241 5.00 27.26 -0.35
N GLU A 242 4.72 26.90 0.91
CA GLU A 242 5.18 27.62 2.08
C GLU A 242 6.70 27.56 2.25
N ASP A 243 7.30 26.38 2.06
CA ASP A 243 8.76 26.22 2.08
C ASP A 243 9.44 27.00 0.96
N ALA A 244 8.86 27.02 -0.25
CA ALA A 244 9.36 27.84 -1.36
C ALA A 244 9.33 29.34 -1.02
N LYS A 245 8.22 29.83 -0.44
CA LYS A 245 8.12 31.22 0.02
C LYS A 245 9.17 31.52 1.09
N ALA A 246 9.32 30.65 2.08
CA ALA A 246 10.29 30.80 3.16
C ALA A 246 11.74 30.87 2.63
N PHE A 247 12.07 30.07 1.63
CA PHE A 247 13.37 30.12 0.95
C PHE A 247 13.65 31.51 0.35
N TYR A 248 12.71 32.07 -0.41
CA TYR A 248 12.88 33.39 -1.02
C TYR A 248 12.98 34.52 0.01
N VAL A 249 12.23 34.44 1.12
CA VAL A 249 12.35 35.39 2.23
C VAL A 249 13.75 35.34 2.87
N LYS A 250 14.26 34.14 3.18
CA LYS A 250 15.62 33.96 3.73
C LYS A 250 16.69 34.50 2.78
N LYS A 251 16.52 34.28 1.48
CA LYS A 251 17.43 34.77 0.44
C LYS A 251 17.42 36.30 0.33
N ALA A 252 16.25 36.94 0.37
CA ALA A 252 16.15 38.39 0.34
C ALA A 252 16.86 39.03 1.54
N LYS A 253 16.68 38.46 2.74
CA LYS A 253 17.38 38.91 3.96
C LYS A 253 18.90 38.75 3.87
N LYS A 254 19.41 37.69 3.25
CA LYS A 254 20.86 37.49 3.03
C LYS A 254 21.46 38.46 2.01
N LYS A 255 20.67 39.00 1.07
CA LYS A 255 21.13 40.01 0.11
C LYS A 255 21.15 41.44 0.67
N ALA A 256 20.38 41.68 1.72
CA ALA A 256 20.26 42.99 2.38
C ALA A 256 21.28 43.19 3.53
N LYS A 257 22.03 42.15 3.87
CA LYS A 257 23.17 42.17 4.80
C LYS A 257 24.46 42.11 3.98
#